data_AF-A0A562UYC3-F1
#
_entry.id   AF-A0A562UYC3-F1
#
_cell.length_a   1.000
_cell.length_b   1.000
_cell.length_c   1.000
_cell.angle_alpha   90.00
_cell.angle_beta   90.00
_cell.angle_gamma   90.00
#
_symmetry.space_group_name_H-M   'P 1'
#
loop_
_entity.id
_entity.type
_entity.pdbx_description
1 polymer ?
#
loop_
_entity_poly.entity_id
_entity_poly.type
_entity_poly.pdbx_seq_one_letter_code
_entity_poly.pdbx_strand_id
1 'polypeptide(L)' 'MTVGFRATEEDVRIIEEQRREGESTTEVLRRGLRLLDRAAWEDRAREDMYRLRDEDLSQEPDEWEYTETGEVRIVGGGG' A
#
# COMPACT_ATOMS: atom_id res chain seq x y z
N MET A 1 8.36 11.90 -18.82
CA MET A 1 9.72 11.35 -18.64
C MET A 1 9.69 9.90 -19.08
N THR A 2 10.63 9.47 -19.94
CA THR A 2 10.68 8.09 -20.45
C THR A 2 11.88 7.38 -19.83
N VAL A 3 11.65 6.21 -19.25
CA VAL A 3 12.71 5.36 -18.68
C VAL A 3 12.88 4.15 -19.61
N GLY A 4 14.11 3.91 -20.06
CA GLY A 4 14.45 2.74 -20.86
C GLY A 4 14.70 1.52 -19.96
N PHE A 5 14.07 0.39 -20.28
CA PHE A 5 14.27 -0.87 -19.56
C PHE A 5 14.99 -1.88 -20.47
N ARG A 6 16.15 -2.35 -20.05
CA ARG A 6 16.89 -3.41 -20.75
C ARG A 6 16.63 -4.74 -20.05
N ALA A 7 15.54 -5.38 -20.44
CA ALA A 7 15.13 -6.68 -19.93
C ALA A 7 16.17 -7.75 -20.26
N THR A 8 16.50 -8.59 -19.28
CA THR A 8 17.15 -9.89 -19.48
C THR A 8 16.13 -10.91 -19.99
N GLU A 9 16.59 -12.09 -20.43
CA GLU A 9 15.69 -13.19 -20.81
C GLU A 9 14.77 -13.62 -19.66
N GLU A 10 15.30 -13.59 -18.43
CA GLU A 10 14.55 -13.89 -17.20
C GLU A 10 13.45 -12.86 -16.96
N ASP A 11 13.76 -11.56 -17.10
CA ASP A 11 12.77 -10.50 -16.95
C ASP A 11 11.63 -10.67 -17.96
N VAL A 12 11.96 -11.02 -19.20
CA VAL A 12 10.96 -11.30 -20.24
C VAL A 12 10.09 -12.48 -19.85
N ARG A 13 10.68 -13.59 -19.37
CA ARG A 13 9.91 -14.74 -18.90
C ARG A 13 8.93 -14.35 -17.80
N ILE A 14 9.39 -13.64 -16.77
CA ILE A 14 8.55 -13.18 -15.66
C ILE A 14 7.43 -12.27 -16.17
N ILE A 15 7.73 -11.33 -17.05
CA ILE A 15 6.73 -10.42 -17.63
C ILE A 15 5.64 -11.20 -18.36
N GLU A 16 6.02 -12.17 -19.21
CA GLU A 16 5.06 -12.96 -19.99
C GLU A 16 4.21 -13.87 -19.10
N GLU A 17 4.82 -14.54 -18.10
CA GLU A 17 4.09 -15.38 -17.14
C GLU A 17 3.09 -14.59 -16.29
N GLN A 18 3.42 -13.35 -15.96
CA GLN A 18 2.57 -12.48 -15.15
C GLN A 18 1.57 -11.68 -15.98
N ARG A 19 1.72 -11.63 -17.31
CA ARG A 19 0.85 -10.84 -18.19
C ARG A 19 -0.55 -11.44 -18.22
N ARG A 20 -1.56 -10.59 -18.01
CA ARG A 20 -2.96 -10.96 -18.19
C ARG A 20 -3.40 -10.78 -19.65
N GLU A 21 -4.47 -11.45 -20.05
CA GLU A 21 -5.03 -11.29 -21.38
C GLU A 21 -5.35 -9.81 -21.67
N GLY A 22 -4.84 -9.30 -22.79
CA GLY A 22 -4.99 -7.89 -23.19
C GLY A 22 -4.11 -6.88 -22.44
N GLU A 23 -3.31 -7.30 -21.45
CA GLU A 23 -2.43 -6.42 -20.68
C GLU A 23 -1.13 -6.11 -21.46
N SER A 24 -0.76 -4.85 -21.58
CA SER A 24 0.51 -4.45 -22.19
C SER A 24 1.70 -4.68 -21.25
N THR A 25 2.91 -4.82 -21.78
CA THR A 25 4.15 -4.91 -20.98
C THR A 25 4.28 -3.77 -19.98
N THR A 26 3.94 -2.55 -20.40
CA THR A 26 4.01 -1.36 -19.54
C THR A 26 3.03 -1.46 -18.37
N GLU A 27 1.85 -2.03 -18.57
CA GLU A 27 0.87 -2.24 -17.50
C GLU A 27 1.33 -3.31 -16.51
N VAL A 28 1.90 -4.42 -17.01
CA VAL A 28 2.53 -5.45 -16.16
C VAL A 28 3.62 -4.82 -15.29
N LEU A 29 4.53 -4.05 -15.90
CA LEU A 29 5.62 -3.37 -15.17
C LEU A 29 5.09 -2.37 -14.14
N ARG A 30 4.06 -1.57 -14.48
CA ARG A 30 3.43 -0.66 -13.52
C ARG A 30 2.80 -1.40 -12.35
N ARG A 31 2.15 -2.54 -12.61
CA ARG A 31 1.58 -3.40 -11.56
C ARG A 31 2.68 -3.98 -10.69
N GLY A 32 3.78 -4.47 -11.28
CA GLY A 32 4.96 -4.92 -10.54
C GLY A 32 5.53 -3.85 -9.62
N LEU A 33 5.68 -2.60 -10.10
CA LEU A 33 6.15 -1.48 -9.28
C LEU A 33 5.23 -1.19 -8.08
N ARG A 34 3.91 -1.24 -8.28
CA ARG A 34 2.94 -1.06 -7.17
C ARG A 34 3.02 -2.19 -6.14
N LEU A 35 3.29 -3.42 -6.59
CA LEU A 35 3.51 -4.54 -5.67
C LEU A 35 4.78 -4.37 -4.85
N LEU A 36 5.87 -3.85 -5.44
CA LEU A 36 7.10 -3.53 -4.71
C LEU A 36 6.88 -2.43 -3.67
N ASP A 37 6.14 -1.37 -4.03
CA ASP A 37 5.79 -0.31 -3.08
C ASP A 37 4.95 -0.83 -1.92
N ARG A 38 3.97 -1.70 -2.21
CA ARG A 38 3.15 -2.36 -1.20
C ARG A 38 3.99 -3.23 -0.26
N ALA A 39 4.90 -4.04 -0.78
CA ALA A 39 5.79 -4.88 0.03
C ALA A 39 6.65 -4.02 0.97
N ALA A 40 7.22 -2.93 0.47
CA ALA A 40 8.00 -1.99 1.28
C ALA A 40 7.15 -1.31 2.37
N TRP A 41 5.88 -1.03 2.09
CA TRP A 41 4.94 -0.52 3.10
C TRP A 41 4.64 -1.58 4.17
N GLU A 42 4.44 -2.85 3.79
CA GLU A 42 4.16 -3.92 4.75
C GLU A 42 5.33 -4.18 5.70
N ASP A 43 6.57 -4.12 5.19
CA ASP A 43 7.76 -4.25 6.03
C ASP A 43 7.88 -3.10 7.03
N ARG A 44 7.68 -1.85 6.59
CA ARG A 44 7.63 -0.69 7.49
C ARG A 44 6.51 -0.80 8.51
N ALA A 45 5.31 -1.19 8.08
CA ALA A 45 4.17 -1.36 8.98
C ALA A 45 4.44 -2.42 10.05
N ARG A 46 5.14 -3.51 9.70
CA ARG A 46 5.55 -4.54 10.66
C ARG A 46 6.58 -4.00 11.65
N GLU A 47 7.58 -3.25 11.18
CA GLU A 47 8.56 -2.60 12.05
C GLU A 47 7.91 -1.60 13.00
N ASP A 48 6.98 -0.78 12.50
CA ASP A 48 6.22 0.17 13.30
C ASP A 48 5.36 -0.53 14.34
N MET A 49 4.66 -1.62 13.98
CA MET A 49 3.91 -2.42 14.94
C MET A 49 4.81 -2.95 16.07
N TYR A 50 6.03 -3.41 15.77
CA TYR A 50 6.95 -3.84 16.80
C TYR A 50 7.48 -2.69 17.66
N ARG A 51 7.71 -1.52 17.07
CA ARG A 51 8.18 -0.31 17.74
C ARG A 51 7.12 0.28 18.67
N LEU A 52 5.86 0.27 18.25
CA LEU A 52 4.71 0.85 18.95
C LEU A 52 3.95 -0.17 19.80
N ARG A 53 4.46 -1.39 19.97
CA ARG A 53 3.77 -2.47 20.70
C ARG A 53 3.40 -2.10 22.14
N ASP A 54 4.18 -1.21 22.75
CA ASP A 54 4.05 -0.77 24.15
C ASP A 54 3.46 0.66 24.22
N GLU A 55 2.99 1.20 23.10
CA GLU A 55 2.31 2.50 23.04
C GLU A 55 0.93 2.38 23.68
N ASP A 56 0.68 3.19 24.71
CA ASP A 56 -0.61 3.27 25.39
C ASP A 56 -1.46 4.39 24.78
N LEU A 57 -2.32 4.01 23.82
CA LEU A 57 -3.28 4.91 23.19
C LEU A 57 -4.53 5.15 24.05
N SER A 58 -4.65 4.54 25.24
CA SER A 58 -5.86 4.67 26.08
C SER A 58 -6.08 6.08 26.63
N GLN A 59 -5.04 6.91 26.60
CA GLN A 59 -5.09 8.29 27.08
C GLN A 59 -5.37 9.30 25.96
N GLU A 60 -5.41 8.86 24.70
CA GLU A 60 -5.72 9.72 23.57
C GLU A 60 -7.22 9.68 23.27
N PRO A 61 -7.90 10.84 23.19
CA PRO A 61 -9.31 10.86 22.81
C PRO A 61 -9.47 10.42 21.35
N ASP A 62 -10.42 9.52 21.08
CA ASP A 62 -10.74 9.12 19.72
C ASP A 62 -11.14 10.35 18.88
N GLU A 63 -10.51 10.52 17.72
CA GLU A 63 -10.85 11.59 16.77
C GLU A 63 -12.15 11.32 16.01
N TRP A 64 -12.85 10.24 16.35
CA TRP A 64 -14.07 9.74 15.74
C TRP A 64 -15.05 9.25 16.81
N GLU A 65 -16.34 9.44 16.58
CA GLU A 65 -17.43 9.05 17.47
C GLU A 65 -18.53 8.32 16.70
N TYR A 66 -19.32 7.50 17.40
CA TYR A 66 -20.55 6.94 16.84
C TYR A 66 -21.73 7.90 17.01
N THR A 67 -22.53 8.07 15.97
CA THR A 67 -23.83 8.74 16.06
C THR A 67 -24.83 7.85 16.80
N GLU A 68 -25.98 8.41 17.19
CA GLU A 68 -27.08 7.65 17.80
C GLU A 68 -27.62 6.53 16.89
N THR A 69 -27.38 6.63 15.58
CA THR A 69 -27.74 5.61 14.56
C THR A 69 -26.63 4.59 14.32
N GLY A 70 -25.47 4.73 14.96
CA GLY A 70 -24.32 3.84 14.82
C GLY A 70 -23.40 4.16 13.63
N GLU A 71 -23.55 5.32 13.00
CA GLU A 71 -22.65 5.78 11.93
C GLU A 71 -21.41 6.44 12.53
N VAL A 72 -20.25 6.31 11.88
CA VAL A 72 -19.01 6.95 12.35
C VAL A 72 -18.97 8.41 11.89
N ARG A 73 -18.77 9.34 12.82
CA ARG A 73 -18.47 10.77 12.56
C ARG A 73 -17.05 11.09 13.00
N ILE A 74 -16.32 11.90 12.22
CA ILE A 74 -15.01 12.43 12.64
C ILE A 74 -15.25 13.74 13.39
N VAL A 75 -14.80 13.82 14.65
CA VAL A 75 -14.96 15.00 15.52
C VAL A 75 -13.70 15.86 15.60
N GLY A 76 -12.54 15.34 15.17
CA GLY A 76 -11.25 16.06 15.17
C GLY A 76 -10.96 16.91 13.93
N GLY A 77 -11.86 16.95 12.94
CA GLY A 77 -11.65 17.63 11.65
C GLY A 77 -12.08 19.10 11.62
N GLY A 78 -11.54 19.94 12.49
CA GLY A 78 -11.83 21.38 12.51
C GLY A 78 -10.57 22.20 12.78
N GLY A 79 -9.95 22.70 11.72
CA GLY A 79 -9.02 23.84 11.78
C GLY A 79 -9.76 25.15 11.71
#